data_AF-A0A355U390-F1
#
_entry.id   AF-A0A355U390-F1
#
_cell.length_a   1.000
_cell.length_b   1.000
_cell.length_c   1.000
_cell.angle_alpha   90.00
_cell.angle_beta   90.00
_cell.angle_gamma   90.00
#
_symmetry.space_group_name_H-M   'P 1'
#
loop_
_entity.id
_entity.type
_entity.pdbx_description
1 polymer ?
#
loop_
_entity_poly.entity_id
_entity_poly.type
_entity_poly.pdbx_seq_one_letter_code
_entity_poly.pdbx_strand_id
1 'polypeptide(L)'
;MQYQYNYSFLSEWMEANKKISINTILQAIGTKSNNSLRMWEQGQCAMPVIGILRFCNSFQIPISAFLCNTGEPCPTEVNPSETALFEPEGGYTTDMAQRQPGERRPLSPTDVTPTQSVIPNVETSIEENETEVVCRANQTEKSNNNVDVYKLIELQKKQAENTACYISQQQKMLDIIVKQQEEIDRLTKLLQEEKERNKPRGYSIAAEP
;
A
#
# COMPACT_ATOMS: atom_id res chain seq x y z
N MET A 1 1.48 6.78 17.53
CA MET A 1 1.71 7.14 16.11
C MET A 1 0.45 7.77 15.57
N GLN A 2 0.55 9.00 15.10
CA GLN A 2 -0.56 9.74 14.51
C GLN A 2 -0.13 10.17 13.13
N TYR A 3 -0.74 9.58 12.09
CA TYR A 3 -0.40 9.90 10.71
C TYR A 3 -1.30 11.02 10.22
N GLN A 4 -0.68 12.02 9.59
CA GLN A 4 -1.38 13.13 8.95
C GLN A 4 -0.90 13.25 7.50
N TYR A 5 -1.82 13.67 6.63
CA TYR A 5 -1.51 13.90 5.23
C TYR A 5 -0.98 15.32 5.06
N ASN A 6 0.18 15.46 4.42
CA ASN A 6 0.76 16.75 4.06
C ASN A 6 0.21 17.22 2.70
N TYR A 7 -0.68 18.21 2.75
CA TYR A 7 -1.30 18.80 1.56
C TYR A 7 -0.35 19.72 0.77
N SER A 8 0.68 20.26 1.41
CA SER A 8 1.63 21.19 0.79
C SER A 8 2.74 20.49 0.00
N PHE A 9 3.02 19.21 0.27
CA PHE A 9 4.18 18.53 -0.31
C PHE A 9 4.15 18.52 -1.85
N LEU A 10 2.98 18.32 -2.46
CA LEU A 10 2.88 18.25 -3.93
C LEU A 10 3.23 19.58 -4.59
N SER A 11 2.76 20.71 -4.06
CA SER A 11 3.06 22.03 -4.61
C SER A 11 4.52 22.40 -4.42
N GLU A 12 5.10 22.11 -3.25
CA GLU A 12 6.53 22.27 -2.98
C GLU A 12 7.38 21.44 -3.94
N TRP A 13 7.01 20.18 -4.17
CA TRP A 13 7.71 19.30 -5.11
C TRP A 13 7.57 19.78 -6.55
N MET A 14 6.40 20.24 -6.98
CA MET A 14 6.21 20.79 -8.33
C MET A 14 7.00 22.07 -8.53
N GLU A 15 7.12 22.91 -7.51
CA GLU A 15 7.98 24.10 -7.54
C GLU A 15 9.46 23.74 -7.67
N ALA A 16 9.95 22.73 -6.95
CA ALA A 16 11.31 22.23 -7.08
C ALA A 16 11.58 21.57 -8.44
N ASN A 17 10.54 21.02 -9.09
CA ASN A 17 10.64 20.22 -10.30
C ASN A 17 9.94 20.83 -11.53
N LYS A 18 9.99 22.16 -11.69
CA LYS A 18 9.39 22.91 -12.82
C LYS A 18 9.79 22.41 -14.22
N LYS A 19 10.88 21.65 -14.34
CA LYS A 19 11.35 21.06 -15.62
C LYS A 19 10.56 19.81 -16.03
N ILE A 20 9.89 19.14 -15.10
CA ILE A 20 9.10 17.94 -15.40
C ILE A 20 7.77 18.37 -16.02
N SER A 21 7.40 17.75 -17.14
CA SER A 21 6.15 18.09 -17.81
C SER A 21 4.93 17.62 -17.01
N ILE A 22 3.85 18.41 -17.03
CA ILE A 22 2.57 18.05 -16.39
C ILE A 22 2.08 16.69 -16.90
N ASN A 23 2.24 16.40 -18.19
CA ASN A 23 1.85 15.12 -18.77
C ASN A 23 2.62 13.93 -18.16
N THR A 24 3.91 14.11 -17.87
CA THR A 24 4.73 13.10 -17.16
C THR A 24 4.20 12.85 -15.76
N ILE A 25 3.84 13.91 -15.04
CA ILE A 25 3.28 13.83 -13.68
C ILE A 25 1.93 13.10 -13.71
N LEU A 26 1.03 13.47 -14.62
CA LEU A 26 -0.27 12.83 -14.79
C LEU A 26 -0.15 11.33 -15.13
N GLN A 27 0.77 10.99 -16.04
CA GLN A 27 1.06 9.60 -16.41
C GLN A 27 1.59 8.79 -15.22
N ALA A 28 2.52 9.38 -14.46
CA ALA A 28 3.08 8.79 -13.24
C ALA A 28 1.97 8.51 -12.22
N ILE A 29 1.09 9.46 -11.94
CA ILE A 29 -0.02 9.28 -10.99
C ILE A 29 -1.08 8.31 -11.54
N GLY A 30 -1.30 8.28 -12.85
CA GLY A 30 -2.31 7.44 -13.49
C GLY A 30 -3.65 8.12 -13.74
N THR A 31 -3.69 9.44 -13.66
CA THR A 31 -4.87 10.21 -14.00
C THR A 31 -4.66 10.94 -15.32
N LYS A 32 -5.74 11.26 -16.01
CA LYS A 32 -5.73 12.14 -17.20
C LYS A 32 -6.31 13.52 -16.88
N SER A 33 -6.73 13.73 -15.63
CA SER A 33 -7.46 14.92 -15.20
C SER A 33 -6.49 15.99 -14.70
N ASN A 34 -6.26 17.02 -15.52
CA ASN A 34 -5.55 18.23 -15.09
C ASN A 34 -6.26 18.91 -13.90
N ASN A 35 -7.60 18.84 -13.86
CA ASN A 35 -8.36 19.41 -12.75
C ASN A 35 -8.03 18.69 -11.44
N SER A 36 -7.95 17.35 -11.44
CA SER A 36 -7.61 16.59 -10.23
C SER A 36 -6.21 16.95 -9.73
N LEU A 37 -5.23 17.04 -10.64
CA LEU A 37 -3.87 17.47 -10.28
C LEU A 37 -3.87 18.86 -9.64
N ARG A 38 -4.60 19.82 -10.21
CA ARG A 38 -4.71 21.17 -9.67
C ARG A 38 -5.37 21.21 -8.28
N MET A 39 -6.41 20.40 -8.05
CA MET A 39 -7.07 20.31 -6.74
C MET A 39 -6.11 19.78 -5.67
N TRP A 40 -5.25 18.81 -6.02
CA TRP A 40 -4.23 18.28 -5.11
C TRP A 40 -3.10 19.27 -4.86
N GLU A 41 -2.64 19.95 -5.91
CA GLU A 41 -1.60 20.99 -5.82
C GLU A 41 -2.06 22.16 -4.93
N GLN A 42 -3.33 22.56 -5.03
CA GLN A 42 -3.93 23.60 -4.18
C GLN A 42 -4.25 23.10 -2.76
N GLY A 43 -4.04 21.82 -2.47
CA GLY A 43 -4.35 21.24 -1.16
C GLY A 43 -5.85 21.14 -0.86
N GLN A 44 -6.74 21.28 -1.85
CA GLN A 44 -8.20 21.22 -1.65
C GLN A 44 -8.70 19.81 -1.34
N CYS A 45 -8.02 18.79 -1.86
CA CYS A 45 -8.33 17.40 -1.53
C CYS A 45 -7.07 16.52 -1.51
N ALA A 46 -7.15 15.41 -0.79
CA ALA A 46 -6.05 14.46 -0.72
C ALA A 46 -5.97 13.65 -2.02
N MET A 47 -4.74 13.36 -2.46
CA MET A 47 -4.52 12.48 -3.59
C MET A 47 -4.96 11.03 -3.24
N PRO A 48 -5.57 10.28 -4.16
CA PRO A 48 -5.86 8.87 -3.93
C PRO A 48 -4.59 8.09 -3.56
N VAL A 49 -4.68 7.18 -2.58
CA VAL A 49 -3.52 6.41 -2.07
C VAL A 49 -2.78 5.68 -3.19
N ILE A 50 -3.50 5.13 -4.16
CA ILE A 50 -2.89 4.46 -5.31
C ILE A 50 -2.08 5.43 -6.18
N GLY A 51 -2.56 6.67 -6.32
CA GLY A 51 -1.86 7.75 -7.03
C GLY A 51 -0.60 8.18 -6.29
N ILE A 52 -0.68 8.31 -4.95
CA ILE A 52 0.49 8.57 -4.08
C ILE A 52 1.55 7.50 -4.29
N LEU A 53 1.17 6.22 -4.22
CA LEU A 53 2.12 5.11 -4.38
C LEU A 53 2.78 5.11 -5.76
N ARG A 54 2.02 5.33 -6.83
CA ARG A 54 2.58 5.42 -8.19
C ARG A 54 3.51 6.62 -8.34
N PHE A 55 3.13 7.75 -7.78
CA PHE A 55 3.94 8.96 -7.77
C PHE A 55 5.26 8.73 -7.02
N CYS A 56 5.20 8.19 -5.81
CA CYS A 56 6.38 7.83 -5.00
C CYS A 56 7.31 6.87 -5.74
N ASN A 57 6.77 5.81 -6.36
CA ASN A 57 7.58 4.86 -7.13
C ASN A 57 8.16 5.46 -8.41
N SER A 58 7.42 6.37 -9.07
CA SER A 58 7.89 7.03 -10.29
C SER A 58 9.04 8.00 -10.00
N PHE A 59 8.94 8.77 -8.92
CA PHE A 59 9.87 9.85 -8.62
C PHE A 59 10.87 9.53 -7.51
N GLN A 60 10.83 8.30 -6.99
CA GLN A 60 11.67 7.79 -5.89
C GLN A 60 11.53 8.62 -4.60
N ILE A 61 10.30 9.02 -4.30
CA ILE A 61 9.96 9.83 -3.12
C ILE A 61 9.46 8.91 -2.00
N PRO A 62 9.96 9.03 -0.76
CA PRO A 62 9.46 8.24 0.34
C PRO A 62 8.00 8.61 0.62
N ILE A 63 7.16 7.59 0.88
CA ILE A 63 5.73 7.81 1.16
C ILE A 63 5.50 8.72 2.37
N SER A 64 6.47 8.77 3.27
CA SER A 64 6.47 9.59 4.47
C SER A 64 6.46 11.10 4.18
N ALA A 65 6.80 11.51 2.96
CA ALA A 65 6.66 12.89 2.50
C ALA A 65 5.19 13.33 2.38
N PHE A 66 4.30 12.40 2.04
CA PHE A 66 2.85 12.63 2.00
C PHE A 66 2.18 12.25 3.32
N LEU A 67 2.61 11.15 3.96
CA LEU A 67 2.02 10.63 5.19
C LEU A 67 3.02 10.78 6.34
N CYS A 68 3.02 11.95 6.97
CA CYS A 68 3.93 12.27 8.04
C CYS A 68 3.42 11.70 9.38
N ASN A 69 4.32 11.19 10.21
CA ASN A 69 3.99 10.84 11.60
C ASN A 69 4.18 12.10 12.46
N THR A 70 3.09 12.66 12.98
CA THR A 70 3.12 13.83 13.86
C THR A 70 3.25 13.47 15.35
N GLY A 71 3.43 12.19 15.69
CA GLY A 71 3.76 11.75 17.05
C GLY A 71 5.22 11.34 17.22
N GLU A 72 5.78 11.51 18.42
CA GLU A 72 7.12 11.01 18.80
C GLU A 72 7.23 9.46 18.70
N PRO A 73 8.40 8.84 18.41
CA PRO A 73 9.64 9.36 17.82
C PRO A 73 10.00 8.53 16.57
N CYS A 74 9.51 8.90 15.38
CA CYS A 74 10.10 8.39 14.14
C CYS A 74 10.65 9.58 13.36
N PRO A 75 11.98 9.67 13.15
CA PRO A 75 12.51 10.65 12.21
C PRO A 75 11.93 10.33 10.83
N THR A 76 11.26 11.32 10.26
CA THR A 76 10.71 11.20 8.91
C THR A 76 11.85 11.52 7.93
N GLU A 77 12.03 10.74 6.86
CA GLU A 77 13.08 11.01 5.86
C GLU A 77 12.92 12.37 5.17
N VAL A 78 11.69 12.90 5.18
CA VAL A 78 11.33 14.21 4.63
C VAL A 78 10.55 14.94 5.71
N ASN A 79 11.12 16.03 6.20
CA ASN A 79 10.43 16.86 7.18
C ASN A 79 9.44 17.77 6.44
N PRO A 80 8.17 17.85 6.89
CA PRO A 80 7.23 18.80 6.31
C PRO A 80 7.76 20.22 6.52
N SER A 81 7.50 21.11 5.55
CA SER A 81 7.82 22.54 5.67
C SER A 81 7.15 23.15 6.91
N GLU A 82 7.74 24.22 7.47
CA GLU A 82 7.13 24.99 8.57
C GLU A 82 5.74 25.54 8.18
N THR A 83 5.48 25.73 6.89
CA THR A 83 4.20 26.18 6.33
C THR A 83 3.34 25.03 5.79
N ALA A 84 3.63 23.78 6.17
CA ALA A 84 2.88 22.62 5.69
C ALA A 84 1.43 22.65 6.18
N LEU A 85 0.50 22.36 5.27
CA LEU A 85 -0.91 22.22 5.55
C LEU A 85 -1.22 20.76 5.83
N PHE A 86 -1.82 20.48 7.00
CA PHE A 86 -2.28 19.14 7.40
C PHE A 86 -3.79 18.97 7.30
N GLU A 87 -4.48 20.03 6.87
CA GLU A 87 -5.91 20.04 6.60
C GLU A 87 -6.14 20.55 5.18
N PRO A 88 -7.21 20.07 4.51
CA PRO A 88 -7.51 20.52 3.16
C PRO A 88 -7.92 22.00 3.16
N GLU A 89 -7.62 22.69 2.07
CA GLU A 89 -8.11 24.05 1.83
C GLU A 89 -9.65 24.06 1.82
N GLY A 90 -10.26 24.73 2.79
CA GLY A 90 -11.73 24.74 3.01
C GLY A 90 -12.25 23.70 4.02
N GLY A 91 -11.37 22.89 4.60
CA GLY A 91 -11.70 21.94 5.67
C GLY A 91 -12.40 20.65 5.19
N TYR A 92 -12.59 19.71 6.11
CA TYR A 92 -13.22 18.42 5.79
C TYR A 92 -14.73 18.59 5.57
N THR A 93 -15.22 18.12 4.43
CA THR A 93 -16.65 18.08 4.15
C THR A 93 -17.38 17.13 5.12
N THR A 94 -18.30 17.69 5.90
CA THR A 94 -19.19 16.94 6.81
C THR A 94 -20.40 16.35 6.09
N ASP A 95 -20.73 16.87 4.91
CA ASP A 95 -21.84 16.41 4.08
C ASP A 95 -21.44 15.18 3.24
N MET A 96 -22.06 14.04 3.54
CA MET A 96 -21.84 12.78 2.82
C MET A 96 -22.30 12.85 1.36
N ALA A 97 -23.27 13.74 1.03
CA ALA A 97 -23.80 13.85 -0.33
C ALA A 97 -22.83 14.54 -1.31
N GLN A 98 -21.91 15.35 -0.79
CA GLN A 98 -20.88 16.02 -1.60
C GLN A 98 -19.67 15.13 -1.89
N ARG A 99 -19.58 13.95 -1.27
CA ARG A 99 -18.47 13.01 -1.50
C ARG A 99 -18.62 12.38 -2.87
N GLN A 100 -17.71 12.69 -3.79
CA GLN A 100 -17.66 12.04 -5.09
C GLN A 100 -17.04 10.64 -4.99
N PRO A 101 -17.56 9.65 -5.73
CA PRO A 101 -16.94 8.33 -5.82
C PRO A 101 -15.56 8.43 -6.48
N GLY A 102 -14.58 7.71 -5.90
CA GLY A 102 -13.19 7.69 -6.40
C GLY A 102 -13.05 7.16 -7.83
N GLU A 103 -11.91 7.44 -8.46
CA GLU A 103 -11.61 7.04 -9.83
C GLU A 103 -11.75 5.51 -10.04
N ARG A 104 -12.36 5.12 -11.18
CA ARG A 104 -12.97 3.80 -11.40
C ARG A 104 -12.03 2.69 -11.89
N ARG A 105 -10.71 2.88 -11.90
CA ARG A 105 -9.77 1.80 -12.24
C ARG A 105 -8.44 1.94 -11.50
N PRO A 106 -8.18 1.13 -10.45
CA PRO A 106 -6.87 1.13 -9.81
C PRO A 106 -5.82 0.61 -10.80
N LEU A 107 -4.84 1.46 -11.10
CA LEU A 107 -3.62 1.08 -11.82
C LEU A 107 -2.61 0.50 -10.83
N SER A 108 -1.76 -0.41 -11.27
CA SER A 108 -0.76 -1.01 -10.38
C SER A 108 0.24 0.05 -9.89
N PRO A 109 0.58 0.06 -8.58
CA PRO A 109 1.56 0.99 -8.04
C PRO A 109 2.98 0.72 -8.57
N THR A 110 3.26 -0.51 -9.01
CA THR A 110 4.59 -0.95 -9.46
C THR A 110 4.81 -0.78 -10.97
N ASP A 111 3.76 -0.55 -11.74
CA ASP A 111 3.83 -0.35 -13.19
C ASP A 111 4.03 1.14 -13.49
N VAL A 112 5.26 1.60 -13.27
CA VAL A 112 5.68 2.99 -13.43
C VAL A 112 7.12 3.10 -13.96
N THR A 113 7.39 4.16 -14.72
CA THR A 113 8.73 4.46 -15.23
C THR A 113 9.47 5.39 -14.26
N PRO A 114 10.62 4.98 -13.71
CA PRO A 114 11.39 5.82 -12.80
C PRO A 114 11.91 7.07 -13.53
N THR A 115 11.66 8.24 -12.94
CA THR A 115 12.03 9.56 -13.45
C THR A 115 12.78 10.30 -12.37
N GLN A 116 13.91 10.91 -12.70
CA GLN A 116 14.69 11.68 -11.74
C GLN A 116 13.91 12.94 -11.31
N SER A 117 13.83 13.17 -10.00
CA SER A 117 13.23 14.36 -9.41
C SER A 117 14.02 14.82 -8.19
N VAL A 118 13.87 16.09 -7.83
CA VAL A 118 14.41 16.70 -6.62
C VAL A 118 13.36 16.60 -5.52
N ILE A 119 13.73 16.08 -4.35
CA ILE A 119 12.84 15.99 -3.20
C ILE A 119 13.06 17.24 -2.33
N PRO A 120 12.02 18.06 -2.07
CA PRO A 120 12.14 19.21 -1.18
C PRO A 120 12.30 18.76 0.28
N ASN A 121 12.94 19.59 1.11
CA ASN A 121 13.07 19.42 2.56
C ASN A 121 13.68 18.10 3.04
N VAL A 122 14.61 17.55 2.25
CA VAL A 122 15.48 16.46 2.71
C VAL A 122 16.62 17.07 3.51
N GLU A 123 16.69 16.75 4.80
CA GLU A 123 17.89 17.01 5.58
C GLU A 123 19.02 16.09 5.06
N THR A 124 19.92 16.64 4.27
CA THR A 124 21.24 16.04 4.08
C THR A 124 22.06 16.26 5.34
N SER A 125 21.82 15.44 6.37
CA SER A 125 22.77 15.24 7.45
C SER A 125 23.96 14.43 6.91
N ILE A 126 24.85 15.11 6.18
CA ILE A 126 26.25 14.68 6.11
C ILE A 126 26.95 15.36 7.30
N GLU A 127 26.61 14.90 8.50
CA GLU A 127 27.51 15.01 9.63
C GLU A 127 27.75 13.58 10.12
N GLU A 128 28.99 13.16 10.01
CA GLU A 128 29.53 11.94 10.59
C GLU A 128 29.31 11.98 12.10
N ASN A 129 28.16 11.51 12.57
CA ASN A 129 27.97 11.14 13.95
C ASN A 129 27.20 9.82 13.99
N GLU A 130 27.88 8.83 14.55
CA GLU A 130 27.39 7.51 14.84
C GLU A 130 26.10 7.60 15.66
N THR A 131 24.95 7.41 15.01
CA THR A 131 23.77 6.87 15.68
C THR A 131 22.84 6.28 14.64
N GLU A 132 22.50 5.02 14.90
CA GLU A 132 21.73 4.12 14.07
C GLU A 132 20.35 4.70 13.70
N VAL A 133 19.99 4.68 12.42
CA VAL A 133 18.82 3.97 11.85
C VAL A 133 19.04 3.90 10.33
N VAL A 134 19.34 2.71 9.80
CA VAL A 134 19.56 2.48 8.37
C VAL A 134 18.34 1.80 7.75
N CYS A 135 17.63 2.55 6.90
CA CYS A 135 16.88 2.01 5.78
C CYS A 135 17.35 2.73 4.50
N ARG A 136 18.36 2.20 3.80
CA ARG A 136 18.53 2.55 2.38
C ARG A 136 19.31 1.48 1.61
N ALA A 137 18.67 0.97 0.56
CA ALA A 137 19.27 0.14 -0.45
C ALA A 137 19.84 1.02 -1.58
N ASN A 138 21.17 1.11 -1.61
CA ASN A 138 22.13 1.21 -2.72
C ASN A 138 21.82 2.05 -3.98
N GLN A 139 22.77 2.93 -4.33
CA GLN A 139 23.62 2.72 -5.52
C GLN A 139 24.94 3.54 -5.53
N THR A 140 26.06 2.80 -5.45
CA THR A 140 27.41 2.94 -6.10
C THR A 140 28.16 4.29 -6.04
N GLU A 141 29.42 4.39 -5.54
CA GLU A 141 30.62 3.70 -6.05
C GLU A 141 31.76 3.48 -5.01
N LYS A 142 32.46 2.35 -5.20
CA LYS A 142 33.88 2.01 -4.92
C LYS A 142 34.51 2.19 -3.52
N SER A 143 35.00 1.03 -3.05
CA SER A 143 36.10 0.80 -2.09
C SER A 143 35.74 0.79 -0.60
N ASN A 144 35.34 -0.39 -0.08
CA ASN A 144 36.17 -1.18 0.83
C ASN A 144 35.38 -2.41 1.30
N ASN A 145 35.93 -3.59 0.99
CA ASN A 145 35.38 -4.88 1.39
C ASN A 145 35.61 -5.10 2.89
N ASN A 146 34.57 -4.92 3.69
CA ASN A 146 34.28 -5.76 4.86
C ASN A 146 32.89 -5.38 5.38
N VAL A 147 31.85 -5.81 4.65
CA VAL A 147 30.52 -5.91 5.23
C VAL A 147 30.62 -6.95 6.35
N ASP A 148 30.36 -6.52 7.57
CA ASP A 148 30.43 -7.31 8.79
C ASP A 148 29.58 -8.60 8.64
N VAL A 149 30.26 -9.70 8.30
CA VAL A 149 29.67 -11.00 7.92
C VAL A 149 28.72 -11.51 9.01
N TYR A 150 28.96 -11.13 10.27
CA TYR A 150 28.11 -11.47 11.40
C TYR A 150 26.70 -10.87 11.31
N LYS A 151 26.57 -9.60 10.89
CA LYS A 151 25.25 -8.95 10.72
C LYS A 151 24.45 -9.60 9.59
N LEU A 152 25.12 -10.02 8.52
CA LEU A 152 24.48 -10.72 7.41
C LEU A 152 23.97 -12.11 7.83
N ILE A 153 24.74 -12.85 8.64
CA ILE A 153 24.33 -14.14 9.20
C ILE A 153 23.13 -13.99 10.14
N GLU A 154 23.11 -12.95 10.99
CA GLU A 154 21.99 -12.72 11.90
C GLU A 154 20.70 -12.39 11.15
N LEU A 155 20.78 -11.56 10.10
CA LEU A 155 19.65 -11.26 9.23
C LEU A 155 19.15 -12.52 8.51
N GLN A 156 20.05 -13.34 7.99
CA GLN A 156 19.68 -14.59 7.32
C GLN A 156 19.01 -15.58 8.29
N LYS A 157 19.46 -15.63 9.55
CA LYS A 157 18.84 -16.43 10.60
C LYS A 157 17.42 -15.95 10.93
N LYS A 158 17.22 -14.64 11.14
CA LYS A 158 15.88 -14.07 11.37
C LYS A 158 14.95 -14.29 10.19
N GLN A 159 15.47 -14.21 8.96
CA GLN A 159 14.69 -14.51 7.76
C GLN A 159 14.26 -15.99 7.71
N ALA A 160 15.15 -16.92 8.06
CA ALA A 160 14.82 -18.34 8.15
C ALA A 160 13.78 -18.66 9.25
N GLU A 161 13.85 -17.98 10.39
CA GLU A 161 12.88 -18.14 11.48
C GLU A 161 11.49 -17.61 11.07
N ASN A 162 11.45 -16.44 10.42
CA ASN A 162 10.20 -15.87 9.91
C ASN A 162 9.56 -16.74 8.82
N THR A 163 10.34 -17.28 7.89
CA THR A 163 9.80 -18.17 6.85
C THR A 163 9.31 -19.49 7.46
N ALA A 164 10.02 -20.06 8.44
CA ALA A 164 9.55 -21.25 9.15
C ALA A 164 8.23 -21.01 9.90
N CYS A 165 8.09 -19.86 10.57
CA CYS A 165 6.85 -19.47 11.24
C CYS A 165 5.69 -19.34 10.23
N TYR A 166 5.94 -18.65 9.10
CA TYR A 166 4.96 -18.48 8.04
C TYR A 166 4.52 -19.82 7.42
N ILE A 167 5.46 -20.72 7.13
CA ILE A 167 5.17 -22.06 6.61
C ILE A 167 4.33 -22.86 7.62
N SER A 168 4.66 -22.79 8.91
CA SER A 168 3.88 -23.48 9.95
C SER A 168 2.44 -22.94 10.04
N GLN A 169 2.25 -21.63 9.89
CA GLN A 169 0.92 -21.03 9.85
C GLN A 169 0.13 -21.47 8.61
N GLN A 170 0.78 -21.51 7.44
CA GLN A 170 0.14 -22.00 6.21
C GLN A 170 -0.27 -23.48 6.33
N GLN A 171 0.58 -24.34 6.91
CA GLN A 171 0.24 -25.74 7.15
C GLN A 171 -0.98 -25.90 8.05
N LYS A 172 -1.06 -25.14 9.15
CA LYS A 172 -2.25 -25.14 10.03
C LYS A 172 -3.51 -24.71 9.28
N MET A 173 -3.40 -23.73 8.40
CA MET A 173 -4.53 -23.27 7.58
C MET A 173 -4.99 -24.37 6.61
N LEU A 174 -4.06 -25.07 5.96
CA LEU A 174 -4.37 -26.20 5.08
C LEU A 174 -5.04 -27.35 5.86
N ASP A 175 -4.55 -27.67 7.06
CA ASP A 175 -5.18 -28.70 7.92
C ASP A 175 -6.62 -28.34 8.31
N ILE A 176 -6.88 -27.05 8.57
CA ILE A 176 -8.24 -26.56 8.85
C ILE A 176 -9.14 -26.72 7.62
N ILE A 177 -8.63 -26.38 6.43
CA ILE A 177 -9.37 -26.51 5.17
C ILE A 177 -9.71 -27.98 4.91
N VAL A 178 -8.77 -28.91 5.14
CA VAL A 178 -9.01 -30.35 4.98
C VAL A 178 -10.14 -30.81 5.91
N LYS A 179 -10.10 -30.44 7.19
CA LYS A 179 -11.16 -30.78 8.16
C LYS A 179 -12.52 -30.20 7.77
N GLN A 180 -12.54 -28.97 7.26
CA GLN A 180 -13.77 -28.34 6.77
C GLN A 180 -14.34 -29.09 5.56
N GLN A 181 -13.47 -29.53 4.64
CA GLN A 181 -13.88 -30.29 3.48
C GLN A 181 -14.45 -31.66 3.86
N GLU A 182 -13.84 -32.35 4.82
CA GLU A 182 -14.36 -33.62 5.35
C GLU A 182 -15.76 -33.46 5.97
N GLU A 183 -15.99 -32.38 6.72
CA GLU A 183 -17.29 -32.11 7.31
C GLU A 183 -18.34 -31.74 6.26
N ILE A 184 -17.98 -30.95 5.25
CA ILE A 184 -18.86 -30.66 4.11
C ILE A 184 -19.25 -31.95 3.40
N ASP A 185 -18.30 -32.84 3.12
CA ASP A 185 -18.58 -34.12 2.46
C ASP A 185 -19.50 -35.00 3.30
N ARG A 186 -19.29 -35.03 4.63
CA ARG A 186 -20.15 -35.76 5.57
C ARG A 186 -21.57 -35.20 5.57
N LEU A 187 -21.74 -33.89 5.70
CA LEU A 187 -23.04 -33.23 5.69
C LEU A 187 -23.76 -33.41 4.35
N THR A 188 -23.01 -33.36 3.23
CA THR A 188 -23.57 -33.59 1.90
C THR A 188 -24.10 -35.01 1.74
N LYS A 189 -23.39 -36.02 2.26
CA LYS A 189 -23.87 -37.41 2.28
C LYS A 189 -25.15 -37.55 3.10
N LEU A 190 -25.21 -36.95 4.30
CA LEU A 190 -26.40 -36.98 5.15
C LEU A 190 -27.62 -36.34 4.46
N LEU A 191 -27.43 -35.20 3.79
CA LEU A 191 -28.49 -34.54 3.01
C LEU A 191 -28.96 -35.41 1.84
N GLN A 192 -28.05 -36.09 1.15
CA GLN A 192 -28.38 -37.01 0.06
C GLN A 192 -29.17 -38.22 0.57
N GLU A 193 -28.77 -38.79 1.71
CA GLU A 193 -29.48 -39.90 2.35
C GLU A 193 -30.89 -39.49 2.84
N GLU A 194 -31.04 -38.30 3.43
CA GLU A 194 -32.37 -37.78 3.79
C GLU A 194 -33.24 -37.55 2.55
N LYS A 195 -32.67 -37.01 1.47
CA LYS A 195 -33.38 -36.81 0.20
C LYS A 195 -33.82 -38.14 -0.42
N GLU A 196 -33.03 -39.19 -0.27
CA GLU A 196 -33.40 -40.55 -0.72
C GLU A 196 -34.46 -41.20 0.17
N ARG A 197 -34.44 -40.97 1.50
CA ARG A 197 -35.51 -41.40 2.40
C ARG A 197 -36.83 -40.68 2.15
N ASN A 198 -36.78 -39.40 1.79
CA ASN A 198 -37.95 -38.57 1.48
C ASN A 198 -38.39 -38.63 0.00
N LYS A 199 -37.84 -39.54 -0.81
CA LYS A 199 -38.39 -39.80 -2.15
C LYS A 199 -39.80 -40.38 -2.01
N PRO A 200 -40.84 -39.73 -2.57
CA PRO A 200 -42.18 -40.31 -2.58
C PRO A 200 -42.13 -41.63 -3.34
N ARG A 201 -42.45 -42.75 -2.68
CA ARG A 201 -42.67 -44.03 -3.36
C ARG A 201 -43.84 -43.81 -4.31
N GLY A 202 -43.56 -43.78 -5.61
CA GLY A 202 -44.57 -43.69 -6.65
C GLY A 202 -45.51 -44.88 -6.55
N TYR A 203 -46.69 -44.67 -5.97
CA TYR A 203 -47.81 -45.58 -6.14
C TYR A 203 -48.28 -45.44 -7.60
N SER A 204 -47.83 -46.37 -8.44
CA SER A 204 -48.52 -46.69 -9.69
C SER A 204 -49.87 -47.28 -9.32
N ILE A 205 -50.93 -46.48 -9.42
CA ILE A 205 -52.30 -46.99 -9.44
C ILE A 205 -52.49 -47.56 -10.84
N ALA A 206 -52.50 -48.89 -10.94
CA ALA A 206 -52.97 -49.59 -12.14
C ALA A 206 -54.44 -49.22 -12.37
N ALA A 207 -54.73 -48.66 -13.54
CA ALA A 207 -56.10 -48.53 -14.01
C ALA A 207 -56.56 -49.92 -14.48
N GLU A 208 -57.54 -50.49 -13.79
CA GLU A 208 -58.24 -51.70 -14.23
C GLU A 208 -59.61 -51.35 -14.87
N PRO A 209 -60.10 -52.22 -15.78
CA PRO A 209 -60.84 -51.86 -16.99
C PRO A 209 -62.33 -51.54 -16.83
#